data_AF-A0A523BZW5-F1
#
_entry.id   AF-A0A523BZW5-F1
#
_cell.length_a   1.000
_cell.length_b   1.000
_cell.length_c   1.000
_cell.angle_alpha   90.00
_cell.angle_beta   90.00
_cell.angle_gamma   90.00
#
_symmetry.space_group_name_H-M   'P 1'
#
loop_
_entity.id
_entity.type
_entity.pdbx_description
1 polymer ?
#
loop_
_entity_poly.entity_id
_entity_poly.type
_entity_poly.pdbx_seq_one_letter_code
_entity_poly.pdbx_strand_id
1 'polypeptide(L)' 'MIASATRLPIRADEYAFAGSLRGGEPVEIVRCLTSDLYVPATAEIVLEGDLMIRDTRPEGPFVEWIRTGYIFQQVFQHW' A
#
# COMPACT_ATOMS: atom_id res chain seq x y z
N MET A 1 7.47 5.39 -3.28
CA MET A 1 6.40 6.10 -2.54
C MET A 1 5.55 7.01 -3.42
N ILE A 2 6.10 7.99 -4.15
CA ILE A 2 5.30 8.95 -4.95
C ILE A 2 4.31 8.26 -5.91
N ALA A 3 4.77 7.27 -6.67
CA ALA A 3 3.92 6.52 -7.59
C ALA A 3 2.70 5.87 -6.94
N SER A 4 2.88 5.24 -5.77
CA SER A 4 1.80 4.56 -5.02
C SER A 4 0.76 5.54 -4.45
N ALA A 5 1.16 6.76 -4.09
CA ALA A 5 0.24 7.80 -3.63
C ALA A 5 -0.42 8.58 -4.80
N THR A 6 -0.02 8.32 -6.04
CA THR A 6 -0.54 9.00 -7.23
C THR A 6 -1.78 8.28 -7.74
N ARG A 7 -2.82 9.03 -8.12
CA ARG A 7 -4.01 8.46 -8.75
C ARG A 7 -3.71 8.04 -10.19
N LEU A 8 -3.46 6.75 -10.39
CA LEU A 8 -3.27 6.13 -11.69
C LEU A 8 -4.50 5.32 -12.12
N PRO A 9 -4.66 5.04 -13.43
CA PRO A 9 -5.67 4.09 -13.90
C PRO A 9 -5.49 2.69 -13.26
N ILE A 10 -6.58 1.95 -13.05
CA ILE A 10 -6.57 0.67 -12.30
C ILE A 10 -5.71 -0.46 -12.89
N ARG A 11 -5.27 -0.33 -14.15
CA ARG A 11 -4.38 -1.28 -14.83
C ARG A 11 -3.02 -0.69 -15.15
N ALA A 12 -2.72 0.51 -14.65
CA ALA A 12 -1.41 1.10 -14.78
C ALA A 12 -0.46 0.40 -13.81
N ASP A 13 0.78 0.22 -14.24
CA ASP A 13 1.85 -0.34 -13.41
C ASP A 13 2.53 0.79 -12.64
N GLU A 14 2.38 0.80 -11.31
CA GLU A 14 3.04 1.79 -10.45
C GLU A 14 4.57 1.73 -10.53
N TYR A 15 5.18 0.56 -10.78
CA TYR A 15 6.64 0.43 -10.92
C TYR A 15 7.12 1.08 -12.21
N ALA A 16 6.41 0.87 -13.32
CA ALA A 16 6.72 1.54 -14.58
C ALA A 16 6.59 3.07 -14.44
N PHE A 17 5.54 3.54 -13.77
CA PHE A 17 5.37 4.97 -13.48
C PHE A 17 6.49 5.50 -12.58
N ALA A 18 6.86 4.77 -11.51
CA ALA A 18 7.97 5.13 -10.65
C ALA A 18 9.30 5.22 -11.43
N GLY A 19 9.54 4.31 -12.38
CA GLY A 19 10.72 4.36 -13.24
C GLY A 19 10.74 5.58 -14.16
N SER A 20 9.58 5.97 -14.72
CA SER A 20 9.47 7.21 -15.50
C SER A 20 9.86 8.45 -14.70
N LEU A 21 9.49 8.50 -13.41
CA LEU A 21 9.85 9.59 -12.50
C LEU A 21 11.35 9.60 -12.15
N ARG A 22 12.02 8.45 -12.23
CA ARG A 22 13.47 8.29 -12.03
C ARG A 22 14.30 8.59 -13.29
N GLY A 23 13.76 9.37 -14.22
CA GLY A 23 14.45 9.67 -15.49
C GLY A 23 14.39 8.53 -16.51
N GLY A 24 13.41 7.63 -16.38
CA GLY A 24 13.23 6.48 -17.27
C GLY A 24 13.96 5.21 -16.82
N GLU A 25 14.63 5.23 -15.66
CA GLU A 25 15.31 4.07 -15.11
C GLU A 25 14.33 3.12 -14.38
N PRO A 26 14.25 1.83 -14.76
CA PRO A 26 13.39 0.86 -14.09
C PRO A 26 13.66 0.76 -12.59
N VAL A 27 12.62 0.55 -11.79
CA VAL A 27 12.77 0.27 -10.36
C VAL A 27 13.33 -1.15 -10.19
N GLU A 28 14.41 -1.28 -9.44
CA GLU A 28 14.95 -2.59 -9.07
C GLU A 28 13.99 -3.30 -8.11
N ILE A 29 13.59 -4.52 -8.47
CA ILE A 29 12.64 -5.33 -7.69
C ILE A 29 13.21 -6.72 -7.44
N VAL A 30 12.84 -7.30 -6.31
CA VAL A 30 13.20 -8.67 -5.90
C VAL A 30 11.95 -9.44 -5.51
N ARG A 31 11.97 -10.75 -5.70
CA ARG A 31 10.85 -11.63 -5.33
C ARG A 31 10.80 -11.79 -3.80
N CYS A 32 9.59 -11.79 -3.25
CA CYS A 32 9.30 -12.18 -1.88
C CYS A 32 9.75 -13.61 -1.58
N LEU A 33 9.97 -13.92 -0.30
CA LEU A 33 10.42 -15.24 0.15
C LEU A 33 9.26 -16.26 0.21
N THR A 34 8.07 -15.79 0.57
CA THR A 34 6.90 -16.63 0.86
C THR A 34 5.80 -16.52 -0.19
N SER A 35 5.95 -15.65 -1.19
CA SER A 35 4.94 -15.41 -2.23
C SER A 35 5.56 -15.11 -3.60
N ASP A 36 4.71 -15.05 -4.63
CA ASP A 36 5.10 -14.72 -6.01
C ASP A 36 5.11 -13.20 -6.30
N LEU A 37 5.01 -12.39 -5.25
CA LEU A 37 5.03 -10.94 -5.35
C LEU A 37 6.46 -10.40 -5.45
N TYR A 38 6.57 -9.19 -5.99
CA TYR A 38 7.82 -8.46 -6.13
C TYR A 38 7.78 -7.16 -5.35
N VAL A 39 8.88 -6.84 -4.68
CA VAL A 39 9.06 -5.65 -3.83
C VAL A 39 10.31 -4.88 -4.26
N PRO A 40 10.42 -3.57 -3.97
CA PRO A 40 11.63 -2.82 -4.26
C PRO A 40 12.87 -3.44 -3.60
N ALA A 41 13.94 -3.63 -4.38
CA ALA A 41 15.19 -4.23 -3.90
C ALA A 41 15.84 -3.43 -2.76
N THR A 42 15.58 -2.12 -2.72
CA THR A 42 16.10 -1.17 -1.73
C THR A 42 15.11 -0.85 -0.61
N ALA A 43 14.04 -1.64 -0.44
CA ALA A 43 13.14 -1.49 0.70
C ALA A 43 13.88 -1.80 2.01
N GLU A 44 13.81 -0.88 2.98
CA GLU A 44 14.46 -1.06 4.30
C GLU A 44 13.85 -2.23 5.09
N ILE A 45 12.52 -2.38 5.03
CA ILE A 45 11.77 -3.42 5.73
C ILE A 45 10.67 -3.93 4.80
N VAL A 46 10.54 -5.25 4.69
CA VAL A 46 9.48 -5.94 3.96
C VAL A 46 8.72 -6.84 4.95
N LEU A 47 7.40 -6.67 5.02
CA LEU A 47 6.51 -7.54 5.79
C LEU A 47 5.74 -8.43 4.82
N GLU A 48 5.88 -9.75 4.97
CA GLU A 48 5.18 -10.75 4.18
C GLU A 48 4.15 -11.50 5.02
N GLY A 49 3.05 -11.91 4.41
CA GLY A 49 1.98 -12.66 5.06
C GLY A 49 0.72 -12.69 4.20
N ASP A 50 -0.33 -13.27 4.76
CA ASP A 50 -1.63 -13.42 4.09
C ASP A 50 -2.67 -12.47 4.66
N LEU A 51 -3.48 -11.88 3.77
CA LEU A 51 -4.65 -11.10 4.16
C LEU A 51 -5.91 -11.98 4.12
N MET A 52 -6.43 -12.32 5.29
CA MET A 52 -7.65 -13.10 5.43
C MET A 52 -8.89 -12.23 5.15
N ILE A 53 -9.46 -12.33 3.95
CA ILE A 53 -10.57 -11.48 3.47
C ILE A 53 -11.81 -11.50 4.40
N ARG A 54 -12.00 -12.59 5.16
CA ARG A 54 -13.15 -12.78 6.05
C ARG A 54 -12.84 -12.58 7.54
N ASP A 55 -11.58 -12.35 7.91
CA ASP A 55 -11.20 -12.06 9.29
C ASP A 55 -11.00 -10.56 9.44
N THR A 56 -12.00 -9.89 10.03
CA THR A 56 -11.95 -8.46 10.31
C THR A 56 -11.76 -8.24 11.79
N ARG A 57 -10.96 -7.23 12.15
CA ARG A 57 -10.73 -6.84 13.55
C ARG A 57 -10.96 -5.35 13.75
N PRO A 58 -11.24 -4.95 15.00
CA PRO A 58 -11.17 -3.55 15.39
C PRO A 58 -9.84 -2.88 14.98
N GLU A 59 -9.92 -1.78 14.23
CA GLU A 59 -8.84 -0.88 13.82
C GLU A 59 -9.21 0.54 14.31
N GLY A 60 -8.22 1.26 14.82
CA GLY A 60 -8.40 2.59 15.40
C GLY A 60 -8.67 2.60 16.92
N PRO A 61 -8.96 3.79 17.47
CA PRO A 61 -9.25 5.05 16.78
C PRO A 61 -8.04 5.66 16.04
N PHE A 62 -8.27 6.20 14.84
CA PHE A 62 -7.27 6.95 14.05
C PHE A 62 -7.76 8.37 13.73
N VAL A 63 -6.81 9.32 13.66
CA VAL A 63 -7.09 10.72 13.32
C VAL A 63 -6.80 10.92 11.84
N GLU A 64 -7.84 11.15 11.04
CA GLU A 64 -7.76 11.29 9.59
C GLU A 64 -7.54 12.75 9.15
N TRP A 65 -6.84 12.96 8.01
CA TRP A 65 -6.46 14.29 7.52
C TRP A 65 -7.67 15.20 7.21
N ILE A 66 -8.80 14.63 6.79
CA ILE A 66 -9.95 15.39 6.27
C ILE A 66 -10.77 16.11 7.36
N ARG A 67 -10.53 15.87 8.67
CA ARG A 67 -11.24 16.57 9.76
C ARG A 67 -10.35 16.78 10.99
N THR A 68 -9.56 17.84 10.98
CA THR A 68 -8.81 18.34 12.14
C THR A 68 -9.72 18.47 13.38
N GLY A 69 -9.69 17.49 14.28
CA GLY A 69 -10.42 17.50 15.55
C GLY A 69 -11.40 16.34 15.82
N TYR A 70 -11.59 15.39 14.90
CA TYR A 70 -12.48 14.25 15.14
C TYR A 70 -11.73 12.92 15.10
N ILE A 71 -11.95 12.09 16.12
CA ILE A 71 -11.52 10.70 16.17
C ILE A 71 -12.57 9.86 15.43
N PHE A 72 -12.16 9.07 14.44
CA PHE A 72 -13.04 8.02 13.92
C PHE A 72 -13.08 6.87 14.91
N GLN A 73 -14.19 6.78 15.64
CA GLN A 73 -14.55 5.60 16.41
C GLN A 73 -15.34 4.66 15.49
N GLN A 74 -14.95 3.38 15.47
CA GLN A 74 -15.40 2.41 14.48
C GLN A 74 -16.93 2.29 14.34
N VAL A 75 -17.40 2.18 13.10
CA VAL A 75 -18.78 1.77 12.76
C VAL A 75 -18.71 0.41 12.05
N PHE A 76 -18.72 -0.68 12.83
CA PHE A 76 -18.83 -2.06 12.31
C PHE A 76 -20.09 -2.77 12.84
N GLN A 77 -21.22 -2.08 12.90
CA GLN A 77 -22.44 -2.67 13.48
C GLN A 77 -23.36 -3.43 12.51
N HIS A 78 -23.12 -3.48 11.19
CA HIS A 78 -24.08 -4.14 10.27
C HIS A 78 -23.45 -4.73 9.00
N TRP A 79 -22.66 -5.80 9.12
CA TRP A 79 -22.42 -6.77 8.05
C TRP A 79 -22.34 -8.18 8.64
#